data_AF-A0A970ZSF6-F1
#
_entry.id   AF-A0A970ZSF6-F1
#
_cell.length_a   1.000
_cell.length_b   1.000
_cell.length_c   1.000
_cell.angle_alpha   90.00
_cell.angle_beta   90.00
_cell.angle_gamma   90.00
#
_symmetry.space_group_name_H-M   'P 1'
#
loop_
_entity.id
_entity.type
_entity.pdbx_description
1 polymer ?
#
loop_
_entity_poly.entity_id
_entity_poly.type
_entity_poly.pdbx_seq_one_letter_code
_entity_poly.pdbx_strand_id
1 'polypeptide(L)' 'GYYDSYRSARLPANLLQAQRDFFGAHTYERLDKPAGEFFHTEWPEVVED' A
#
# COMPACT_ATOMS: atom_id res chain seq x y z
N GLY A 1 6.81 -4.08 -19.77
CA GLY A 1 6.73 -2.72 -20.34
C GLY A 1 5.33 -2.14 -20.13
N TYR A 2 5.00 -0.98 -20.72
CA TYR A 2 3.69 -0.32 -20.53
C TYR A 2 2.50 -1.25 -20.75
N TYR A 3 2.50 -2.00 -21.87
CA TYR A 3 1.43 -2.93 -22.21
C TYR A 3 1.25 -4.03 -21.15
N ASP A 4 2.35 -4.59 -20.64
CA ASP A 4 2.30 -5.60 -19.57
C ASP A 4 1.76 -5.02 -18.28
N SER A 5 2.15 -3.79 -17.93
CA SER A 5 1.61 -3.11 -16.76
C SER A 5 0.12 -2.82 -16.90
N TYR A 6 -0.33 -2.40 -18.09
CA TYR A 6 -1.73 -2.09 -18.34
C TYR A 6 -2.64 -3.33 -18.26
N ARG A 7 -2.18 -4.47 -18.79
CA ARG A 7 -2.94 -5.73 -18.74
C ARG A 7 -2.76 -6.51 -17.43
N SER A 8 -1.94 -6.02 -16.49
CA SER A 8 -1.74 -6.68 -15.20
C SER A 8 -2.88 -6.35 -14.25
N ALA A 9 -3.69 -7.36 -13.91
CA ALA A 9 -4.76 -7.20 -12.92
C ALA A 9 -4.25 -6.79 -11.52
N ARG A 10 -2.97 -7.10 -11.21
CA ARG A 10 -2.30 -6.67 -9.98
C ARG A 10 -0.89 -6.16 -10.29
N LEU A 11 -0.63 -4.92 -9.92
CA LEU A 11 0.70 -4.29 -9.99
C LEU A 11 1.36 -4.29 -8.61
N PRO A 12 2.69 -4.16 -8.54
CA PRO A 12 3.41 -4.04 -7.26
C PRO A 12 3.17 -2.71 -6.52
N ALA A 13 2.17 -1.91 -6.93
CA ALA A 13 1.82 -0.64 -6.30
C ALA A 13 1.36 -0.80 -4.84
N ASN A 14 0.97 -2.01 -4.42
CA ASN A 14 0.68 -2.32 -3.02
C ASN A 14 1.89 -2.11 -2.10
N LEU A 15 3.11 -2.42 -2.56
CA LEU A 15 4.33 -2.17 -1.77
C LEU A 15 4.58 -0.67 -1.60
N LEU A 16 4.33 0.13 -2.65
CA LEU A 16 4.45 1.58 -2.58
C LEU A 16 3.44 2.17 -1.58
N GLN A 17 2.20 1.68 -1.58
CA GLN A 17 1.21 2.11 -0.60
C GLN A 17 1.63 1.75 0.83
N ALA A 18 2.15 0.53 1.05
CA ALA A 18 2.70 0.14 2.34
C ALA A 18 3.86 1.05 2.78
N GLN A 19 4.77 1.43 1.88
CA GLN A 19 5.87 2.35 2.18
C GLN A 19 5.36 3.76 2.54
N ARG A 20 4.38 4.29 1.81
CA ARG A 20 3.77 5.60 2.10
C ARG A 20 3.09 5.61 3.46
N ASP A 21 2.41 4.52 3.81
CA ASP A 21 1.78 4.37 5.10
C ASP A 21 2.81 4.24 6.22
N PHE A 22 3.84 3.42 6.01
CA PHE A 22 4.94 3.20 6.95
C PHE A 22 5.68 4.50 7.32
N PHE A 23 6.09 5.30 6.33
CA PHE A 23 6.90 6.51 6.58
C PHE A 23 6.08 7.77 6.84
N GLY A 24 4.78 7.78 6.54
CA GLY A 24 3.98 9.01 6.52
C GLY A 24 2.57 8.91 7.07
N ALA A 25 2.11 7.72 7.48
CA ALA A 25 0.70 7.49 7.85
C ALA A 25 -0.30 7.91 6.77
N HIS A 26 0.07 7.74 5.49
CA HIS A 26 -0.75 8.16 4.35
C HIS A 26 -1.97 7.26 4.10
N THR A 27 -2.14 6.17 4.86
CA THR A 27 -3.21 5.16 4.72
C THR A 27 -3.23 4.47 3.34
N TYR A 28 -4.00 3.38 3.23
CA TYR A 28 -4.24 2.68 1.97
C TYR A 28 -5.58 1.92 1.97
N GLU A 29 -6.08 1.55 0.79
CA GLU A 29 -7.29 0.73 0.64
C GLU A 29 -6.94 -0.77 0.54
N ARG A 30 -7.86 -1.62 1.01
CA ARG A 30 -7.72 -3.09 0.94
C ARG A 30 -8.67 -3.70 -0.09
N LEU A 31 -8.21 -4.75 -0.76
CA LEU A 31 -9.00 -5.45 -1.78
C LEU A 31 -10.15 -6.29 -1.21
N ASP A 32 -10.09 -6.64 0.08
CA ASP A 32 -11.12 -7.43 0.77
C ASP A 32 -12.15 -6.56 1.51
N LYS A 33 -12.12 -5.24 1.28
CA LYS A 33 -12.96 -4.25 1.94
C LYS A 33 -13.71 -3.41 0.91
N PRO A 34 -14.85 -2.79 1.29
CA PRO A 34 -15.52 -1.82 0.42
C PRO A 34 -14.55 -0.74 -0.05
N ALA A 35 -14.65 -0.36 -1.33
CA ALA A 35 -13.85 0.73 -1.88
C ALA A 35 -14.16 2.05 -1.14
N GLY A 36 -13.12 2.86 -0.93
CA GLY A 36 -13.18 4.09 -0.16
C GLY A 36 -12.98 3.92 1.35
N GLU A 37 -12.79 2.70 1.86
CA GLU A 37 -12.36 2.46 3.23
C GLU A 37 -10.82 2.48 3.32
N PHE A 38 -10.28 3.38 4.14
CA PHE A 38 -8.84 3.60 4.30
C PHE A 38 -8.34 3.04 5.63
N PHE A 39 -7.17 2.42 5.59
CA PHE A 39 -6.53 1.78 6.72
C PHE A 39 -5.15 2.38 6.93
N HIS A 40 -4.84 2.71 8.19
CA HIS A 40 -3.47 2.87 8.66
C HIS A 40 -3.03 1.57 9.34
N THR A 41 -1.82 1.10 9.06
CA THR A 41 -1.22 -0.01 9.81
C THR A 41 -0.30 0.55 10.88
N GLU A 42 -0.44 0.05 12.10
CA GLU A 42 0.54 0.28 13.16
C GLU A 42 1.79 -0.55 12.84
N TRP A 43 2.77 0.07 12.21
CA TRP A 43 4.02 -0.57 11.82
C TRP A 43 4.98 -0.66 13.01
N PRO A 44 5.78 -1.73 13.12
CA PRO A 44 6.81 -1.81 14.16
C PRO A 44 7.89 -0.74 13.91
N GLU A 45 8.36 -0.13 15.00
CA GLU A 45 9.54 0.74 14.93
C GLU A 45 10.74 -0.08 14.48
N VAL A 46 11.49 0.46 13.52
CA VAL A 46 12.68 -0.20 12.94
C VAL A 46 13.98 0.28 13.58
N VAL A 47 13.90 1.24 14.50
CA VAL A 47 15.04 1.76 15.25
C VAL A 47 14.78 1.48 16.73
N GLU A 48 15.57 0.57 17.29
CA GLU A 48 15.72 0.47 18.74
C GLU A 48 16.76 1.53 19.16
N ASP A 49 16.49 2.27 20.25
CA ASP A 49 17.41 3.26 20.84
C ASP A 49 18.76 2.66 21.28
#